data_AF-A0A960MHT4-F1
#
_entry.id   AF-A0A960MHT4-F1
#
_cell.length_a   1.000
_cell.length_b   1.000
_cell.length_c   1.000
_cell.angle_alpha   90.00
_cell.angle_beta   90.00
_cell.angle_gamma   90.00
#
_symmetry.space_group_name_H-M   'P 1'
#
loop_
_entity.id
_entity.type
_entity.pdbx_description
1 polymer ?
#
loop_
_entity_poly.entity_id
_entity_poly.type
_entity_poly.pdbx_seq_one_letter_code
_entity_poly.pdbx_strand_id
1 'polypeptide(L)'
;MKSIPACLSLLVMSLVPLSGQGEEPELAGAEVTIPYAELRALLETVRTTDSAPAIPEPPLDAALLAARYWLDFSGPNPSMKAEFEALTFKDGWHYLPLFGGDPRLDRQESASESASVVWREGSYGLLVKGIGTFSAELSLSLPNG
;
A
#
# COMPACT_ATOMS: atom_id res chain seq x y z
N MET A 1 -5.69 39.62 46.61
CA MET A 1 -5.51 39.50 45.15
C MET A 1 -4.07 39.04 44.87
N LYS A 2 -3.92 38.05 43.97
CA LYS A 2 -2.69 37.44 43.38
C LYS A 2 -1.93 36.43 44.26
N SER A 3 -2.08 35.10 44.08
CA SER A 3 -1.57 34.16 43.01
C SER A 3 -0.17 33.65 43.37
N ILE A 4 0.26 32.37 43.41
CA ILE A 4 -0.13 31.03 42.91
C ILE A 4 0.63 29.99 43.77
N PRO A 5 0.11 28.77 44.05
CA PRO A 5 0.86 27.69 44.67
C PRO A 5 1.52 26.78 43.62
N ALA A 6 2.74 26.30 43.87
CA ALA A 6 3.36 25.26 43.05
C ALA A 6 4.38 24.44 43.84
N CYS A 7 4.40 23.15 43.50
CA CYS A 7 5.46 22.17 43.74
C CYS A 7 5.64 21.72 45.20
N LEU A 8 5.85 20.45 45.52
CA LEU A 8 5.93 19.22 44.76
C LEU A 8 6.17 18.20 45.89
N SER A 9 5.26 17.29 46.19
CA SER A 9 5.64 16.16 47.04
C SER A 9 5.02 14.89 46.49
N LEU A 10 5.88 14.18 45.77
CA LEU A 10 5.72 12.82 45.26
C LEU A 10 5.05 11.93 46.32
N LEU A 11 3.87 11.40 46.00
CA LEU A 11 3.39 10.17 46.61
C LEU A 11 3.68 9.05 45.61
N VAL A 12 4.75 8.30 45.88
CA VAL A 12 5.12 7.10 45.14
C VAL A 12 4.09 6.02 45.47
N MET A 13 3.13 5.80 44.58
CA MET A 13 2.19 4.70 44.69
C MET A 13 2.82 3.46 44.05
N SER A 14 3.37 2.57 44.88
CA SER A 14 3.93 1.29 44.43
C SER A 14 2.82 0.38 43.90
N LEU A 15 2.86 0.12 42.60
CA LEU A 15 2.03 -0.87 41.91
C LEU A 15 2.45 -2.28 42.37
N VAL A 16 1.61 -2.96 43.16
CA VAL A 16 1.74 -4.39 43.43
C VAL A 16 0.95 -5.13 42.34
N PRO A 17 1.56 -5.97 41.49
CA PRO A 17 0.79 -6.84 40.61
C PRO A 17 0.17 -7.95 41.46
N LEU A 18 -1.14 -7.87 41.66
CA LEU A 18 -1.93 -8.96 42.22
C LEU A 18 -2.07 -10.03 41.13
N SER A 19 -1.15 -11.00 41.10
CA SER A 19 -1.32 -12.22 40.29
C SER A 19 -2.42 -13.08 40.91
N GLY A 20 -3.67 -12.71 40.67
CA GLY A 20 -4.82 -13.58 40.91
C GLY A 20 -4.84 -14.68 39.86
N GLN A 21 -4.39 -15.88 40.23
CA GLN A 21 -4.80 -17.10 39.54
C GLN A 21 -6.29 -17.31 39.84
N GLY A 22 -7.15 -16.93 38.90
CA GLY A 22 -8.56 -17.30 38.94
C GLY A 22 -8.73 -18.64 38.24
N GLU A 23 -9.16 -19.66 38.98
CA GLU A 23 -9.87 -20.82 38.42
C GLU A 23 -10.98 -20.31 37.49
N GLU A 24 -11.10 -20.89 36.28
CA GLU A 24 -12.21 -20.59 35.39
C GLU A 24 -13.52 -20.94 36.10
N PRO A 25 -14.44 -19.98 36.28
CA PRO A 25 -15.69 -20.25 36.97
C PRO A 25 -16.47 -21.30 36.17
N GLU A 26 -16.97 -22.33 36.85
CA GLU A 26 -17.82 -23.34 36.24
C GLU A 26 -19.19 -22.71 35.91
N LEU A 27 -19.39 -22.37 34.62
CA LEU A 27 -20.56 -21.62 34.13
C LEU A 27 -21.80 -22.50 33.83
N ALA A 28 -21.83 -23.75 34.31
CA ALA A 28 -22.91 -24.68 34.01
C ALA A 28 -24.24 -24.19 34.60
N GLY A 29 -25.13 -23.68 33.74
CA GLY A 29 -26.46 -23.20 34.12
C GLY A 29 -26.53 -21.72 34.54
N ALA A 30 -25.53 -20.91 34.21
CA ALA A 30 -25.58 -19.48 34.48
C ALA A 30 -26.57 -18.76 33.55
N GLU A 31 -27.59 -18.12 34.14
CA GLU A 31 -28.52 -17.23 33.44
C GLU A 31 -28.26 -15.77 33.84
N VAL A 32 -28.26 -14.88 32.85
CA VAL A 32 -28.09 -13.44 33.07
C VAL A 32 -29.23 -12.71 32.37
N THR A 33 -29.99 -11.94 33.14
CA THR A 33 -31.01 -11.04 32.60
C THR A 33 -30.39 -9.66 32.40
N ILE A 34 -30.23 -9.22 31.16
CA ILE A 34 -29.76 -7.87 30.84
C ILE A 34 -30.85 -7.01 30.19
N PRO A 35 -30.88 -5.69 30.46
CA PRO A 35 -31.73 -4.77 29.73
C PRO A 35 -31.41 -4.77 28.24
N TYR A 36 -32.44 -4.65 27.40
CA TYR A 36 -32.28 -4.67 25.94
C TYR A 36 -31.31 -3.59 25.42
N ALA A 37 -31.25 -2.43 26.08
CA ALA A 37 -30.32 -1.36 25.71
C ALA A 37 -28.85 -1.79 25.83
N GLU A 38 -28.52 -2.56 26.87
CA GLU A 38 -27.17 -3.09 27.09
C GLU A 38 -26.85 -4.23 26.12
N LEU A 39 -27.81 -5.13 25.87
CA LEU A 39 -27.67 -6.16 24.84
C LEU A 39 -27.40 -5.52 23.47
N ARG A 40 -28.13 -4.46 23.12
CA ARG A 40 -27.92 -3.73 21.86
C ARG A 40 -26.54 -3.11 21.81
N ALA A 41 -26.08 -2.48 22.89
CA ALA A 41 -24.73 -1.91 22.95
C ALA A 41 -23.66 -2.98 22.73
N LEU A 42 -23.80 -4.15 23.37
CA LEU A 42 -22.89 -5.30 23.21
C LEU A 42 -22.86 -5.80 21.76
N LEU A 43 -24.03 -5.92 21.13
CA LEU A 43 -24.12 -6.35 19.73
C LEU A 43 -23.45 -5.36 18.77
N GLU A 44 -23.57 -4.05 19.00
CA GLU A 44 -22.88 -3.05 18.18
C GLU A 44 -21.36 -3.09 18.37
N THR A 45 -20.85 -3.34 19.59
CA THR A 45 -19.41 -3.56 19.81
C THR A 45 -18.89 -4.81 19.11
N VAL A 46 -19.65 -5.91 19.11
CA VAL A 46 -19.26 -7.14 18.39
C VAL A 46 -19.25 -6.90 16.88
N ARG A 47 -20.25 -6.21 16.33
CA ARG A 47 -20.28 -5.83 14.89
C ARG A 47 -19.09 -4.97 14.47
N THR A 48 -18.58 -4.13 15.37
CA THR A 48 -17.40 -3.31 15.10
C THR A 48 -16.11 -4.15 15.15
N THR A 49 -16.12 -5.23 15.93
CA THR A 49 -14.97 -6.12 16.15
C THR A 49 -14.89 -7.25 15.11
N ASP A 50 -16.03 -7.63 14.51
CA ASP A 50 -16.16 -8.54 13.35
C ASP A 50 -15.66 -7.91 12.03
N SER A 51 -14.64 -7.06 12.11
CA SER A 51 -13.78 -6.81 10.96
C SER A 51 -13.13 -8.16 10.63
N ALA A 52 -13.67 -8.83 9.60
CA ALA A 52 -13.11 -10.05 9.04
C ALA A 52 -11.58 -9.95 9.02
N PRO A 53 -10.84 -11.02 9.38
CA PRO A 53 -9.39 -10.99 9.36
C PRO A 53 -8.97 -10.45 8.00
N ALA A 54 -8.33 -9.27 8.01
CA ALA A 54 -7.96 -8.58 6.80
C ALA A 54 -7.20 -9.60 5.94
N ILE A 55 -7.75 -9.91 4.76
CA ILE A 55 -7.02 -10.71 3.76
C ILE A 55 -5.67 -10.01 3.65
N PRO A 56 -4.56 -10.68 3.97
CA PRO A 56 -3.27 -10.01 4.04
C PRO A 56 -3.03 -9.34 2.69
N GLU A 57 -3.05 -8.01 2.69
CA GLU A 57 -2.77 -7.26 1.48
C GLU A 57 -1.41 -7.72 0.95
N PRO A 58 -1.28 -8.01 -0.36
CA PRO A 58 0.01 -8.36 -0.90
C PRO A 58 1.00 -7.26 -0.53
N PRO A 59 2.22 -7.62 -0.08
CA PRO A 59 3.22 -6.65 0.35
C PRO A 59 3.77 -5.78 -0.81
N LEU A 60 3.28 -6.02 -2.03
CA LEU A 60 3.65 -5.37 -3.26
C LEU A 60 2.42 -4.70 -3.85
N ASP A 61 2.52 -3.41 -4.15
CA ASP A 61 1.43 -2.64 -4.74
C ASP A 61 1.31 -2.87 -6.26
N ALA A 62 2.46 -3.13 -6.92
CA ALA A 62 2.56 -3.46 -8.33
C ALA A 62 3.82 -4.30 -8.64
N ALA A 63 3.83 -4.97 -9.79
CA ALA A 63 4.96 -5.74 -10.31
C ALA A 63 5.10 -5.57 -11.82
N LEU A 64 6.35 -5.54 -12.30
CA LEU A 64 6.66 -5.62 -13.74
C LEU A 64 6.72 -7.09 -14.14
N LEU A 65 5.79 -7.54 -14.98
CA LEU A 65 5.68 -8.92 -15.45
C LEU A 65 6.64 -9.21 -16.61
N ALA A 66 6.79 -8.24 -17.53
CA ALA A 66 7.67 -8.39 -18.68
C ALA A 66 8.34 -7.05 -19.03
N ALA A 67 9.58 -7.16 -19.49
CA ALA A 67 10.34 -6.08 -20.12
C ALA A 67 11.13 -6.68 -21.27
N ARG A 68 10.79 -6.31 -22.50
CA ARG A 68 11.44 -6.79 -23.72
C ARG A 68 12.05 -5.61 -24.45
N TYR A 69 13.29 -5.76 -24.88
CA TYR A 69 14.03 -4.71 -25.55
C TYR A 69 14.60 -5.25 -26.85
N TRP A 70 14.45 -4.46 -27.90
CA TRP A 70 15.07 -4.69 -29.20
C TRP A 70 15.93 -3.48 -29.52
N LEU A 71 17.20 -3.73 -29.76
CA LEU A 71 18.18 -2.72 -30.11
C LEU A 71 18.56 -2.88 -31.58
N ASP A 72 18.50 -1.79 -32.33
CA ASP A 72 18.96 -1.74 -33.72
C ASP A 72 20.09 -0.73 -33.85
N PHE A 73 21.26 -1.24 -34.23
CA PHE A 73 22.50 -0.48 -34.47
C PHE A 73 22.86 -0.38 -35.95
N SER A 74 21.96 -0.77 -36.86
CA SER A 74 22.24 -0.83 -38.30
C SER A 74 22.30 0.56 -38.96
N GLY A 75 21.71 1.57 -38.32
CA GLY A 75 21.66 2.96 -38.82
C GLY A 75 22.69 3.88 -38.17
N PRO A 76 22.80 5.13 -38.68
CA PRO A 76 23.66 6.17 -38.09
C PRO A 76 23.20 6.62 -36.70
N ASN A 77 21.95 6.31 -36.32
CA ASN A 77 21.39 6.56 -34.99
C ASN A 77 20.87 5.23 -34.45
N PRO A 78 21.42 4.71 -33.34
CA PRO A 78 20.92 3.51 -32.70
C PRO A 78 19.50 3.76 -32.17
N SER A 79 18.63 2.79 -32.38
CA SER A 79 17.24 2.84 -31.94
C SER A 79 16.92 1.68 -31.01
N MET A 80 15.96 1.92 -30.13
CA MET A 80 15.48 0.94 -29.17
C MET A 80 13.96 0.88 -29.21
N LYS A 81 13.41 -0.32 -29.41
CA LYS A 81 12.02 -0.63 -29.12
C LYS A 81 11.94 -1.35 -27.78
N ALA A 82 10.99 -0.98 -26.94
CA ALA A 82 10.77 -1.60 -25.64
C ALA A 82 9.29 -1.90 -25.42
N GLU A 83 8.98 -3.09 -24.91
CA GLU A 83 7.63 -3.51 -24.54
C GLU A 83 7.61 -3.90 -23.06
N PHE A 84 6.60 -3.42 -22.35
CA PHE A 84 6.42 -3.61 -20.93
C PHE A 84 5.04 -4.17 -20.62
N GLU A 85 4.99 -5.05 -19.62
CA GLU A 85 3.76 -5.55 -19.03
C GLU A 85 3.86 -5.41 -17.52
N ALA A 86 2.88 -4.77 -16.89
CA ALA A 86 2.83 -4.48 -15.47
C ALA A 86 1.52 -5.00 -14.88
N LEU A 87 1.55 -5.45 -13.64
CA LEU A 87 0.39 -5.87 -12.86
C LEU A 87 0.31 -5.03 -11.60
N THR A 88 -0.84 -4.42 -11.35
CA THR A 88 -1.12 -3.75 -10.07
C THR A 88 -2.07 -4.60 -9.23
N PHE A 89 -1.82 -4.63 -7.93
CA PHE A 89 -2.58 -5.43 -6.97
C PHE A 89 -3.55 -4.58 -6.15
N LYS A 90 -3.33 -3.25 -6.10
CA LYS A 90 -4.15 -2.31 -5.32
C LYS A 90 -4.77 -1.25 -6.21
N ASP A 91 -5.91 -0.73 -5.79
CA ASP A 91 -6.52 0.41 -6.45
C ASP A 91 -5.74 1.69 -6.13
N GLY A 92 -5.85 2.70 -7.00
CA GLY A 92 -5.10 3.95 -6.89
C GLY A 92 -4.01 4.12 -7.95
N TRP A 93 -3.14 5.10 -7.73
CA TRP A 93 -2.05 5.44 -8.64
C TRP A 93 -0.77 4.72 -8.27
N HIS A 94 -0.16 4.05 -9.24
CA HIS A 94 1.10 3.35 -9.07
C HIS A 94 2.12 3.82 -10.10
N TYR A 95 3.35 3.99 -9.67
CA TYR A 95 4.47 4.33 -10.52
C TYR A 95 5.44 3.16 -10.58
N LEU A 96 5.72 2.67 -11.79
CA LEU A 96 6.67 1.59 -12.03
C LEU A 96 7.85 2.13 -12.84
N PRO A 97 9.07 2.20 -12.27
CA PRO A 97 10.25 2.60 -13.04
C PRO A 97 10.54 1.54 -14.12
N LEU A 98 10.76 1.98 -15.35
CA LEU A 98 11.01 1.10 -16.50
C LEU A 98 12.49 1.05 -16.85
N PHE A 99 13.09 2.21 -17.15
CA PHE A 99 14.52 2.34 -17.44
C PHE A 99 14.98 3.79 -17.28
N GLY A 100 16.25 3.96 -16.90
CA GLY A 100 16.92 5.25 -16.78
C GLY A 100 17.84 5.56 -17.96
N GLY A 101 18.53 6.70 -17.90
CA GLY A 101 19.55 7.10 -18.87
C GLY A 101 19.18 8.40 -19.58
N ASP A 102 19.69 8.61 -20.79
CA ASP A 102 19.29 9.76 -21.64
C ASP A 102 18.75 9.33 -23.03
N PRO A 103 17.97 8.24 -23.16
CA PRO A 103 17.34 7.89 -24.43
C PRO A 103 16.20 8.88 -24.72
N ARG A 104 16.08 9.30 -25.98
CA ARG A 104 15.02 10.22 -26.39
C ARG A 104 13.77 9.42 -26.79
N LEU A 105 12.65 9.66 -26.10
CA LEU A 105 11.37 9.03 -26.44
C LEU A 105 10.82 9.62 -27.73
N ASP A 106 10.70 8.77 -28.76
CA ASP A 106 10.17 9.13 -30.06
C ASP A 106 8.67 8.78 -30.19
N ARG A 107 8.26 7.65 -29.61
CA ARG A 107 6.87 7.21 -29.60
C ARG A 107 6.54 6.46 -28.32
N GLN A 108 5.32 6.67 -27.82
CA GLN A 108 4.71 5.87 -26.77
C GLN A 108 3.34 5.39 -27.22
N GLU A 109 3.03 4.14 -26.90
CA GLU A 109 1.71 3.55 -27.03
C GLU A 109 1.38 2.82 -25.71
N SER A 110 0.14 2.97 -25.25
CA SER A 110 -0.35 2.29 -24.05
C SER A 110 -1.66 1.62 -24.40
N ALA A 111 -1.80 0.34 -24.04
CA ALA A 111 -3.00 -0.42 -24.38
C ALA A 111 -4.23 0.01 -23.56
N SER A 112 -4.04 0.82 -22.52
CA SER A 112 -5.09 1.26 -21.61
C SER A 112 -5.02 2.76 -21.40
N GLU A 113 -6.17 3.43 -21.37
CA GLU A 113 -6.28 4.87 -21.08
C GLU A 113 -5.85 5.21 -19.64
N SER A 114 -5.84 4.22 -18.76
CA SER A 114 -5.38 4.34 -17.36
C SER A 114 -3.88 4.12 -17.19
N ALA A 115 -3.12 4.04 -18.28
CA ALA A 115 -1.67 3.89 -18.28
C ALA A 115 -1.01 5.00 -19.13
N SER A 116 0.07 5.59 -18.64
CA SER A 116 0.84 6.60 -19.35
C SER A 116 2.31 6.51 -18.96
N VAL A 117 3.21 6.73 -19.91
CA VAL A 117 4.65 6.79 -19.62
C VAL A 117 5.05 8.23 -19.28
N VAL A 118 5.73 8.39 -18.15
CA VAL A 118 6.16 9.69 -17.63
C VAL A 118 7.65 9.68 -17.34
N TRP A 119 8.29 10.83 -17.54
CA TRP A 119 9.68 11.06 -17.15
C TRP A 119 9.74 11.60 -15.72
N ARG A 120 10.46 10.92 -14.83
CA ARG A 120 10.64 11.32 -13.43
C ARG A 120 11.98 10.84 -12.89
N GLU A 121 12.67 11.70 -12.14
CA GLU A 121 13.90 11.34 -11.40
C GLU A 121 14.99 10.70 -12.28
N GLY A 122 15.11 11.12 -13.55
CA GLY A 122 16.13 10.59 -14.48
C GLY A 122 15.78 9.24 -15.11
N SER A 123 14.51 8.84 -15.03
CA SER A 123 14.03 7.59 -15.62
C SER A 123 12.64 7.71 -16.24
N TYR A 124 12.39 6.91 -17.27
CA TYR A 124 11.03 6.67 -17.75
C TYR A 124 10.37 5.66 -16.83
N GLY A 125 9.15 5.98 -16.39
CA GLY A 125 8.31 5.07 -15.62
C GLY A 125 6.89 5.02 -16.16
N LEU A 126 6.24 3.89 -15.94
CA LEU A 126 4.84 3.69 -16.23
C LEU A 126 4.00 4.17 -15.05
N LEU A 127 3.16 5.17 -15.28
CA LEU A 127 2.15 5.62 -14.35
C LEU A 127 0.83 4.94 -14.70
N VAL A 128 0.30 4.15 -13.79
CA VAL A 128 -0.95 3.40 -13.97
C VAL A 128 -1.95 3.73 -12.87
N LYS A 129 -3.24 3.64 -13.20
CA LYS A 129 -4.33 3.80 -12.25
C LYS A 129 -5.23 2.57 -12.23
N GLY A 130 -5.50 2.06 -11.03
CA GLY A 130 -6.43 0.95 -10.81
C GLY A 130 -5.74 -0.40 -10.68
N ILE A 131 -6.54 -1.46 -10.57
CA ILE A 131 -6.12 -2.85 -10.43
C ILE A 131 -6.15 -3.54 -11.79
N GLY A 132 -5.09 -4.26 -12.15
CA GLY A 132 -5.08 -5.13 -13.32
C GLY A 132 -3.75 -5.14 -14.05
N THR A 133 -3.78 -5.69 -15.26
CA THR A 133 -2.61 -5.75 -16.15
C THR A 133 -2.61 -4.57 -17.11
N PHE A 134 -1.45 -3.94 -17.26
CA PHE A 134 -1.23 -2.80 -18.14
C PHE A 134 -0.03 -3.09 -19.04
N SER A 135 -0.07 -2.58 -20.27
CA SER A 135 1.06 -2.68 -21.19
C SER A 135 1.40 -1.34 -21.84
N ALA A 136 2.69 -1.17 -22.10
CA ALA A 136 3.23 -0.01 -22.79
C ALA A 136 4.30 -0.42 -23.79
N GLU A 137 4.25 0.18 -24.97
CA GLU A 137 5.27 0.07 -26.01
C GLU A 137 5.93 1.42 -26.20
N LEU A 138 7.26 1.42 -26.29
CA LEU A 138 8.08 2.61 -26.44
C LEU A 138 9.05 2.44 -27.60
N SER A 139 9.17 3.48 -28.41
CA SER A 139 10.24 3.62 -29.40
C SER A 139 11.12 4.80 -29.01
N LEU A 140 12.42 4.55 -28.94
CA LEU A 140 13.41 5.50 -28.44
C LEU A 140 14.60 5.59 -29.39
N SER A 141 15.19 6.76 -29.48
CA SER A 141 16.48 7.00 -30.11
C SER A 141 17.56 7.10 -29.03
N LEU A 142 18.66 6.39 -29.24
CA LEU A 142 19.80 6.37 -28.33
C LEU A 142 20.82 7.43 -28.76
N PRO A 143 21.42 8.18 -27.81
CA PRO A 143 22.48 9.13 -28.14
C PRO A 143 23.71 8.39 -28.69
N ASN A 144 24.30 8.93 -29.75
CA ASN A 144 25.60 8.49 -30.26
C ASN A 144 26.67 8.95 -29.26
N GLY A 145 27.32 8.00 -28.58
CA GLY A 145 28.47 8.26 -27.70
C GLY A 145 29.74 8.65 -28.45
#